data_AF-A0A370AYR2-F1
#
_entry.id   AF-A0A370AYR2-F1
#
_cell.length_a   1.000
_cell.length_b   1.000
_cell.length_c   1.000
_cell.angle_alpha   90.00
_cell.angle_beta   90.00
_cell.angle_gamma   90.00
#
_symmetry.space_group_name_H-M   'P 1'
#
loop_
_entity.id
_entity.type
_entity.pdbx_description
1 polymer ?
#
loop_
_entity_poly.entity_id
_entity_poly.type
_entity_poly.pdbx_seq_one_letter_code
_entity_poly.pdbx_strand_id
1 'polypeptide(L)'
;MREKTIKDVQIFLEAVTVKQDLLLNPDKDHIESIKEGLMEMYNSLGYYCCPCRESWGDKKKDRDICCPCDYCKADVEEFGQCYCGLFISESSRGKELSSIPDRRGEELYP
;
A
#
# COMPACT_ATOMS: atom_id res chain seq x y z
N MET A 1 0.81 12.59 18.94
CA MET A 1 -0.22 12.22 17.93
C MET A 1 -1.07 11.12 18.52
N ARG A 2 -2.36 11.01 18.15
CA ARG A 2 -3.17 9.87 18.55
C ARG A 2 -2.72 8.65 17.74
N GLU A 3 -2.47 7.54 18.41
CA GLU A 3 -2.18 6.26 17.77
C GLU A 3 -3.35 5.81 16.90
N LYS A 4 -3.03 5.30 15.72
CA LYS A 4 -3.97 4.68 14.82
C LYS A 4 -4.20 3.23 15.23
N THR A 5 -5.45 2.83 15.09
CA THR A 5 -5.92 1.45 15.23
C THR A 5 -6.08 0.82 13.86
N ILE A 6 -6.19 -0.51 13.79
CA ILE A 6 -6.53 -1.24 12.56
C ILE A 6 -7.83 -0.71 11.93
N LYS A 7 -8.80 -0.30 12.75
CA LYS A 7 -10.05 0.30 12.27
C LYS A 7 -9.81 1.63 11.56
N ASP A 8 -8.87 2.45 12.04
CA ASP A 8 -8.51 3.69 11.36
C ASP A 8 -7.83 3.41 10.01
N VAL A 9 -7.00 2.36 9.93
CA VAL A 9 -6.41 1.91 8.66
C VAL A 9 -7.48 1.41 7.70
N GLN A 10 -8.44 0.61 8.17
CA GLN A 10 -9.56 0.15 7.35
C GLN A 10 -10.34 1.32 6.72
N ILE A 11 -10.68 2.34 7.52
CA ILE A 11 -11.38 3.54 7.03
C ILE A 11 -10.52 4.27 5.98
N PHE A 12 -9.22 4.37 6.21
CA PHE A 12 -8.29 4.95 5.24
C PHE A 12 -8.29 4.17 3.92
N LEU A 13 -8.22 2.83 3.98
CA LEU A 13 -8.23 1.98 2.78
C LEU A 13 -9.55 2.09 2.01
N GLU A 14 -10.68 2.10 2.69
CA GLU A 14 -12.00 2.32 2.08
C GLU A 14 -12.09 3.68 1.37
N ALA A 15 -11.50 4.73 1.95
CA ALA A 15 -11.45 6.03 1.30
C ALA A 15 -10.56 6.00 0.04
N VAL A 16 -9.46 5.24 0.07
CA VAL A 16 -8.57 5.09 -1.09
C VAL A 16 -9.25 4.32 -2.22
N THR A 17 -9.90 3.20 -1.93
CA THR A 17 -10.59 2.39 -2.94
C THR A 17 -11.67 3.19 -3.66
N VAL A 18 -12.49 3.94 -2.93
CA VAL A 18 -13.54 4.79 -3.51
C VAL A 18 -12.93 5.93 -4.33
N LYS A 19 -11.85 6.55 -3.87
CA LYS A 19 -11.24 7.70 -4.55
C LYS A 19 -10.47 7.32 -5.82
N GLN A 20 -9.84 6.15 -5.83
CA GLN A 20 -8.97 5.71 -6.92
C GLN A 20 -9.61 4.65 -7.83
N ASP A 21 -10.84 4.23 -7.55
CA ASP A 21 -11.55 3.16 -8.26
C ASP A 21 -10.74 1.85 -8.26
N LEU A 22 -10.26 1.49 -7.06
CA LEU A 22 -9.45 0.29 -6.82
C LEU A 22 -10.22 -0.68 -5.91
N LEU A 23 -9.86 -1.96 -5.97
CA LEU A 23 -10.41 -2.97 -5.07
C LEU A 23 -9.35 -3.45 -4.10
N LEU A 24 -9.79 -3.90 -2.92
CA LEU A 24 -8.93 -4.62 -1.99
C LEU A 24 -8.81 -6.09 -2.41
N ASN A 25 -7.64 -6.67 -2.19
CA ASN A 25 -7.39 -8.09 -2.36
C ASN A 25 -8.37 -8.95 -1.51
N PRO A 26 -9.02 -9.99 -2.05
CA PRO A 26 -9.91 -10.83 -1.26
C PRO A 26 -9.20 -11.68 -0.18
N ASP A 27 -7.89 -11.85 -0.25
CA ASP A 27 -7.10 -12.55 0.75
C ASP A 27 -7.05 -11.77 2.07
N LYS A 28 -7.78 -12.28 3.06
CA LYS A 28 -7.92 -11.64 4.37
C LYS A 28 -6.61 -11.66 5.16
N ASP A 29 -5.87 -12.76 5.14
CA ASP A 29 -4.67 -12.89 5.95
C ASP A 29 -3.59 -11.94 5.42
N HIS A 30 -3.48 -11.83 4.08
CA HIS A 30 -2.63 -10.85 3.43
C HIS A 30 -3.02 -9.41 3.78
N ILE A 31 -4.30 -9.07 3.68
CA ILE A 31 -4.77 -7.73 3.98
C ILE A 31 -4.54 -7.33 5.44
N GLU A 32 -4.84 -8.21 6.39
CA GLU A 32 -4.65 -7.90 7.80
C GLU A 32 -3.18 -7.67 8.11
N SER A 33 -2.27 -8.48 7.55
CA SER A 33 -0.82 -8.24 7.68
C SER A 33 -0.40 -6.87 7.14
N ILE A 34 -0.90 -6.46 5.97
CA ILE A 34 -0.57 -5.14 5.39
C ILE A 34 -1.18 -4.00 6.22
N LYS A 35 -2.39 -4.18 6.78
CA LYS A 35 -3.01 -3.18 7.66
C LYS A 35 -2.23 -2.98 8.94
N GLU A 36 -1.76 -4.07 9.55
CA GLU A 36 -0.89 -4.02 10.73
C GLU A 36 0.39 -3.24 10.41
N GLY A 37 1.07 -3.57 9.31
CA GLY A 37 2.25 -2.84 8.87
C GLY A 37 1.97 -1.35 8.62
N LEU A 38 0.87 -0.99 7.95
CA LEU A 38 0.47 0.41 7.75
C LEU A 38 0.18 1.14 9.07
N MET A 39 -0.44 0.46 10.02
CA MET A 39 -0.72 1.00 11.35
C MET A 39 0.59 1.29 12.11
N GLU A 40 1.51 0.33 12.13
CA GLU A 40 2.82 0.46 12.78
C GLU A 40 3.66 1.56 12.12
N MET A 41 3.72 1.59 10.79
CA MET A 41 4.39 2.65 10.04
C MET A 41 3.83 4.03 10.38
N TYR A 42 2.50 4.17 10.46
CA TYR A 42 1.89 5.44 10.85
C TYR A 42 2.24 5.82 12.30
N ASN A 43 2.15 4.87 13.23
CA ASN A 43 2.42 5.14 14.65
C ASN A 43 3.89 5.47 14.91
N SER A 44 4.81 4.93 14.10
CA SER A 44 6.24 5.19 14.15
C SER A 44 6.64 6.50 13.43
N LEU A 45 6.19 6.69 12.18
CA LEU A 45 6.66 7.76 11.29
C LEU A 45 5.70 8.96 11.20
N GLY A 46 4.45 8.79 11.60
CA GLY A 46 3.40 9.82 11.52
C GLY A 46 2.72 9.95 10.15
N TYR A 47 2.94 8.99 9.24
CA TYR A 47 2.29 8.91 7.93
C TYR A 47 2.16 7.44 7.49
N TYR A 48 1.20 7.15 6.61
CA TYR A 48 1.03 5.80 6.05
C TYR A 48 2.15 5.51 5.05
N CYS A 49 3.30 5.07 5.52
CA CYS A 49 4.38 4.58 4.65
C CYS A 49 4.08 3.16 4.18
N CYS A 50 4.44 2.81 2.94
CA CYS A 50 4.30 1.45 2.42
C CYS A 50 5.13 0.48 3.29
N PRO A 51 4.52 -0.53 3.93
CA PRO A 51 5.25 -1.46 4.80
C PRO A 51 6.10 -2.49 4.00
N CYS A 52 5.90 -2.58 2.69
CA CYS A 52 6.61 -3.53 1.82
C CYS A 52 7.84 -2.93 1.13
N ARG A 53 8.17 -1.65 1.39
CA ARG A 53 9.36 -0.99 0.86
C ARG A 53 10.15 -0.38 1.99
N GLU A 54 11.47 -0.39 1.84
CA GLU A 54 12.36 0.22 2.82
C GLU A 54 12.20 1.75 2.84
N SER A 55 12.02 2.30 4.04
CA SER A 55 11.72 3.71 4.29
C SER A 55 12.95 4.41 4.85
N TRP A 56 13.14 5.67 4.46
CA TRP A 56 14.15 6.54 5.05
C TRP A 56 13.78 7.04 6.46
N GLY A 57 12.52 6.85 6.89
CA GLY A 57 11.95 7.50 8.06
C GLY A 57 11.79 9.02 7.91
N ASP A 58 11.97 9.55 6.69
CA ASP A 58 11.81 10.97 6.37
C ASP A 58 10.69 11.12 5.34
N LYS A 59 9.60 11.78 5.74
CA LYS A 59 8.41 12.00 4.92
C LYS A 59 8.70 12.65 3.56
N LYS A 60 9.72 13.50 3.45
CA LYS A 60 10.07 14.13 2.17
C LYS A 60 10.74 13.14 1.23
N LYS A 61 11.57 12.25 1.76
CA LYS A 61 12.25 11.19 0.99
C LYS A 61 11.32 10.03 0.63
N ASP A 62 10.36 9.74 1.50
CA ASP A 62 9.41 8.62 1.34
C ASP A 62 8.09 9.05 0.69
N ARG A 63 8.04 10.24 0.08
CA ARG A 63 6.79 10.79 -0.47
C ARG A 63 6.20 9.86 -1.54
N ASP A 64 7.06 9.26 -2.36
CA ASP A 64 6.72 8.31 -3.42
C ASP A 64 6.10 7.02 -2.88
N ILE A 65 6.51 6.58 -1.69
CA ILE A 65 6.03 5.36 -1.02
C ILE A 65 4.98 5.61 0.07
N CYS A 66 4.48 6.84 0.22
CA CYS A 66 3.33 7.13 1.06
C CYS A 66 2.08 6.46 0.46
N CYS A 67 1.42 5.57 1.19
CA CYS A 67 0.23 4.88 0.74
C CYS A 67 -0.94 5.86 0.50
N PRO A 68 -1.69 5.74 -0.61
CA PRO A 68 -1.38 4.94 -1.81
C PRO A 68 -0.16 5.54 -2.55
N CYS A 69 0.85 4.70 -2.80
CA CYS A 69 2.12 5.14 -3.39
C CYS A 69 1.96 5.61 -4.85
N ASP A 70 2.91 6.40 -5.34
CA ASP A 70 2.91 6.95 -6.71
C ASP A 70 2.85 5.85 -7.78
N TYR A 71 3.31 4.64 -7.45
CA TYR A 71 3.36 3.48 -8.34
C TYR A 71 2.05 2.68 -8.39
N CYS A 72 1.20 2.79 -7.36
CA CYS A 72 0.08 1.88 -7.13
C CYS A 72 -0.87 1.78 -8.33
N LYS A 73 -1.23 2.92 -8.92
CA LYS A 73 -2.20 2.94 -10.01
C LYS A 73 -1.63 2.32 -11.28
N ALA A 74 -0.40 2.69 -11.65
CA ALA A 74 0.28 2.13 -12.82
C ALA A 74 0.54 0.62 -12.66
N ASP A 75 0.87 0.17 -11.44
CA ASP A 75 1.00 -1.26 -11.14
C ASP A 75 -0.32 -2.01 -11.32
N VAL A 76 -1.43 -1.45 -10.81
CA VAL A 76 -2.76 -2.07 -10.97
C VAL A 76 -3.20 -2.08 -12.44
N GLU A 77 -2.93 -1.02 -13.20
CA GLU A 77 -3.27 -0.95 -14.62
C GLU A 77 -2.47 -1.95 -15.48
N GLU A 78 -1.17 -2.13 -15.20
CA GLU A 78 -0.29 -3.00 -16.01
C GLU A 78 -0.31 -4.46 -15.54
N PHE A 79 -0.25 -4.70 -14.24
CA PHE A 79 -0.11 -6.03 -13.64
C PHE A 79 -1.37 -6.51 -12.92
N GLY A 80 -2.39 -5.65 -12.81
CA GLY A 80 -3.65 -6.00 -12.16
C GLY A 80 -3.60 -5.95 -10.63
N GLN A 81 -2.47 -5.56 -10.04
CA GLN A 81 -2.27 -5.40 -8.60
C GLN A 81 -1.17 -4.38 -8.31
N CYS A 82 -1.20 -3.76 -7.13
CA CYS A 82 -0.07 -2.95 -6.66
C CYS A 82 1.08 -3.84 -6.16
N TYR A 83 2.29 -3.27 -6.02
CA TYR A 83 3.48 -4.00 -5.55
C TYR A 83 3.26 -4.85 -4.30
N CYS A 84 2.55 -4.33 -3.29
CA CYS A 84 2.28 -5.07 -2.06
C CYS A 84 1.08 -6.03 -2.14
N GLY A 85 0.42 -6.16 -3.30
CA GLY A 85 -0.76 -7.00 -3.46
C GLY A 85 -1.99 -6.56 -2.63
N LEU A 86 -2.00 -5.34 -2.10
CA LEU A 86 -3.12 -4.80 -1.32
C LEU A 86 -4.30 -4.37 -2.20
N PHE A 87 -4.00 -3.60 -3.24
CA PHE A 87 -4.97 -3.12 -4.22
C PHE A 87 -4.87 -3.93 -5.50
N ILE A 88 -6.03 -4.26 -6.08
CA ILE A 88 -6.16 -5.04 -7.30
C ILE A 88 -7.16 -4.42 -8.26
N SER A 89 -7.06 -4.78 -9.53
CA SER A 89 -8.08 -4.50 -10.54
C SER A 89 -9.24 -5.50 -10.41
N GLU A 90 -10.44 -5.14 -10.88
CA GLU A 90 -11.57 -6.07 -10.97
C GLU A 90 -11.20 -7.31 -11.81
N SER A 91 -10.40 -7.13 -12.86
CA SER A 91 -9.97 -8.23 -13.73
C SER A 91 -9.04 -9.24 -13.03
N SER A 92 -8.42 -8.85 -11.92
CA SER A 92 -7.53 -9.69 -11.11
C SER A 92 -8.22 -10.32 -9.91
N ARG A 93 -9.50 -10.01 -9.69
CA ARG A 93 -10.26 -10.58 -8.59
C ARG A 93 -10.38 -12.10 -8.74
N GLY A 94 -9.95 -12.83 -7.71
CA GLY A 94 -9.98 -14.30 -7.70
C GLY A 94 -8.87 -14.97 -8.52
N LYS A 95 -7.90 -14.19 -9.03
CA LYS A 95 -6.67 -14.73 -9.61
C LYS A 95 -5.60 -14.85 -8.53
N GLU A 96 -4.69 -15.80 -8.74
CA GLU A 96 -3.48 -15.91 -7.95
C GLU A 96 -2.58 -14.70 -8.25
N LEU A 97 -2.20 -13.98 -7.19
CA LEU A 97 -1.35 -12.81 -7.29
C LEU A 97 0.10 -13.24 -7.34
N SER A 98 0.86 -12.74 -8.31
CA SER A 98 2.29 -12.98 -8.44
C SER A 98 3.11 -11.83 -7.84
N SER A 99 4.41 -12.02 -7.67
CA SER A 99 5.29 -10.85 -7.52
C SER A 99 5.27 -10.01 -8.81
N ILE A 100 5.41 -8.70 -8.66
CA ILE A 100 5.57 -7.76 -9.78
C ILE A 100 6.91 -7.02 -9.64
N PRO A 101 7.49 -6.51 -10.73
CA PRO A 101 8.71 -5.70 -10.65
C PRO A 101 8.47 -4.44 -9.80
N ASP A 102 9.47 -4.05 -9.00
CA ASP A 102 9.39 -2.79 -8.29
C ASP A 102 9.72 -1.63 -9.25
N ARG A 103 8.82 -0.64 -9.30
CA ARG A 103 9.00 0.59 -10.10
C ARG A 103 9.79 1.67 -9.39
N ARG A 104 10.07 1.51 -8.09
CA ARG A 104 10.89 2.46 -7.35
C ARG A 104 12.34 2.37 -7.81
N GLY A 105 12.92 3.50 -8.21
CA GLY A 105 14.32 3.57 -8.62
C GLY A 105 15.26 3.23 -7.46
N GLU A 106 16.36 2.52 -7.76
CA GLU A 106 17.37 2.12 -6.77
C GLU A 106 17.95 3.33 -6.02
N GLU A 107 18.03 4.49 -6.68
CA GLU A 107 18.53 5.74 -6.12
C GLU A 107 17.63 6.35 -5.03
N LEU A 108 16.39 5.87 -4.90
CA LEU A 108 15.43 6.34 -3.90
C LEU A 108 15.47 5.50 -2.62
N TYR A 109 16.20 4.38 -2.61
CA TYR A 109 16.37 3.53 -1.45
C TYR A 109 17.49 4.03 -0.50
N PRO A 110 17.38 3.76 0.82
CA PRO A 110 18.39 4.07 1.83
C PRO A 110 19.80 3.50 1.62
#